data_AF-A0A522C085-F1
#
_entry.id   AF-A0A522C085-F1
#
_cell.length_a   1.000
_cell.length_b   1.000
_cell.length_c   1.000
_cell.angle_alpha   90.00
_cell.angle_beta   90.00
_cell.angle_gamma   90.00
#
_symmetry.space_group_name_H-M   'P 1'
#
loop_
_entity.id
_entity.type
_entity.pdbx_description
1 polymer ?
#
loop_
_entity_poly.entity_id
_entity_poly.type
_entity_poly.pdbx_seq_one_letter_code
_entity_poly.pdbx_strand_id
1 'polypeptide(L)'
;MKKLLYLIMLVFVCSCATVSVEEKQQATAYYKLGVSYLNENNIQPAFIEFQKAYELNPEDKDVLNAIGIIYLLKFEDFPKAMDFFSKALEVDRDFSEAYNNLGFAYEKSGRFEEAIDSYKKALSNLLYRTPEKAYNSLGRVYYRFGRYDEAIDVNKEALKRVSDFYYSYYGLALCYNAKGKYGDAATAITMAIELDPLYKGDKGRAISDLKERKLKAKGDEEKDINDYLEILKY
;
A
#
# COMPACT_ATOMS: atom_id res chain seq x y z
N MET A 1 -12.55 -48.47 49.54
CA MET A 1 -12.15 -48.87 48.16
C MET A 1 -13.42 -48.96 47.30
N LYS A 2 -13.36 -48.47 46.06
CA LYS A 2 -14.47 -48.31 45.09
C LYS A 2 -15.37 -47.09 45.29
N LYS A 3 -14.83 -45.89 45.02
CA LYS A 3 -15.50 -44.80 44.29
C LYS A 3 -14.47 -43.81 43.72
N LEU A 4 -13.30 -44.35 43.35
CA LEU A 4 -12.25 -43.69 42.58
C LEU A 4 -12.47 -44.11 41.11
N LEU A 5 -13.56 -43.67 40.50
CA LEU A 5 -13.81 -43.90 39.06
C LEU A 5 -14.88 -42.95 38.49
N TYR A 6 -14.74 -41.66 38.75
CA TYR A 6 -15.40 -40.61 37.95
C TYR A 6 -14.39 -39.50 37.66
N LEU A 7 -13.21 -39.92 37.23
CA LEU A 7 -12.30 -39.10 36.43
C LEU A 7 -12.57 -39.48 34.97
N ILE A 8 -13.77 -39.18 34.46
CA ILE A 8 -13.99 -39.18 33.01
C ILE A 8 -13.36 -37.88 32.53
N MET A 9 -12.18 -38.03 31.94
CA MET A 9 -11.47 -37.02 31.18
C MET A 9 -12.47 -36.26 30.31
N LEU A 10 -12.74 -35.02 30.71
CA LEU A 10 -13.19 -33.97 29.80
C LEU A 10 -11.99 -33.69 28.91
N VAL A 11 -11.81 -34.54 27.90
CA VAL A 11 -10.88 -34.28 26.80
C VAL A 11 -11.44 -33.04 26.12
N PHE A 12 -10.89 -31.88 26.47
CA PHE A 12 -10.93 -30.70 25.63
C PHE A 12 -10.18 -31.09 24.35
N VAL A 13 -10.89 -31.70 23.41
CA VAL A 13 -10.46 -31.73 22.03
C VAL A 13 -10.65 -30.28 21.57
N CYS A 14 -9.61 -29.46 21.68
CA CYS A 14 -9.47 -28.30 20.81
C CYS A 14 -9.58 -28.85 19.39
N SER A 15 -10.79 -28.85 18.83
CA SER A 15 -10.96 -29.13 17.43
C SER A 15 -10.34 -27.95 16.70
N CYS A 16 -9.12 -28.13 16.20
CA CYS A 16 -8.75 -27.54 14.94
C CYS A 16 -9.71 -28.15 13.90
N ALA A 17 -10.96 -27.68 13.89
CA ALA A 17 -11.93 -28.06 12.87
C ALA A 17 -11.39 -27.44 11.59
N THR A 18 -10.82 -28.27 10.73
CA THR A 18 -10.36 -27.83 9.42
C THR A 18 -11.56 -27.34 8.64
N VAL A 19 -11.54 -26.08 8.20
CA VAL A 19 -12.60 -25.47 7.39
C VAL A 19 -12.93 -26.38 6.20
N SER A 20 -14.21 -26.73 6.05
CA SER A 20 -14.68 -27.64 5.02
C SER A 20 -14.55 -27.04 3.62
N VAL A 21 -14.55 -27.88 2.59
CA VAL A 21 -14.49 -27.43 1.18
C VAL A 21 -15.69 -26.54 0.84
N GLU A 22 -16.87 -26.86 1.37
CA GLU A 22 -18.09 -26.10 1.17
C GLU A 22 -17.99 -24.70 1.81
N GLU A 23 -17.53 -24.61 3.06
CA GLU A 23 -17.28 -23.33 3.74
C GLU A 23 -16.26 -22.48 2.98
N LYS A 24 -15.17 -23.07 2.46
CA LYS A 24 -14.19 -22.34 1.64
C LYS A 24 -14.79 -21.81 0.33
N GLN A 25 -15.63 -22.60 -0.33
CA GLN A 25 -16.31 -22.17 -1.55
C GLN A 25 -17.30 -21.03 -1.27
N GLN A 26 -18.06 -21.13 -0.18
CA GLN A 26 -18.98 -20.09 0.24
C GLN A 26 -18.24 -18.81 0.67
N ALA A 27 -17.14 -18.94 1.41
CA ALA A 27 -16.26 -17.81 1.75
C ALA A 27 -15.73 -17.12 0.48
N THR A 28 -15.29 -17.89 -0.50
CA THR A 28 -14.83 -17.36 -1.80
C THR A 28 -15.95 -16.60 -2.53
N ALA A 29 -17.19 -17.07 -2.46
CA ALA A 29 -18.33 -16.40 -3.06
C ALA A 29 -18.60 -15.04 -2.39
N TYR A 30 -18.61 -14.99 -1.06
CA TYR A 30 -18.75 -13.74 -0.32
C TYR A 30 -17.58 -12.77 -0.58
N TYR A 31 -16.35 -13.26 -0.63
CA TYR A 31 -15.19 -12.45 -1.00
C TYR A 31 -15.37 -11.80 -2.39
N LYS A 32 -15.74 -12.59 -3.40
CA LYS A 32 -15.98 -12.07 -4.76
C LYS A 32 -17.10 -11.05 -4.81
N LEU A 33 -18.18 -11.26 -4.05
CA LEU A 33 -19.27 -10.30 -3.94
C LEU A 33 -18.81 -9.00 -3.26
N GLY A 34 -18.02 -9.10 -2.20
CA GLY A 34 -17.40 -7.95 -1.56
C GLY A 34 -16.51 -7.14 -2.50
N VAL A 35 -15.69 -7.81 -3.32
CA VAL A 35 -14.89 -7.16 -4.38
C VAL A 35 -15.79 -6.46 -5.41
N SER A 36 -16.89 -7.08 -5.82
CA SER A 36 -17.86 -6.45 -6.74
C SER A 36 -18.42 -5.16 -6.15
N TYR A 37 -18.84 -5.17 -4.88
CA TYR A 37 -19.30 -3.96 -4.21
C TYR A 37 -18.20 -2.89 -4.08
N LEU A 38 -16.95 -3.26 -3.82
CA LEU A 38 -15.83 -2.30 -3.85
C LEU A 38 -15.64 -1.65 -5.22
N ASN A 39 -15.78 -2.41 -6.31
CA ASN A 39 -15.67 -1.88 -7.67
C ASN A 39 -16.80 -0.87 -7.98
N GLU A 40 -17.95 -1.02 -7.34
CA GLU A 40 -19.07 -0.06 -7.36
C GLU A 40 -18.92 1.06 -6.32
N ASN A 41 -17.79 1.10 -5.59
CA ASN A 41 -17.53 2.02 -4.48
C ASN A 41 -18.51 1.89 -3.29
N ASN A 42 -19.22 0.76 -3.20
CA ASN A 42 -20.16 0.40 -2.14
C ASN A 42 -19.43 -0.25 -0.95
N ILE A 43 -18.76 0.58 -0.15
CA ILE A 43 -17.87 0.12 0.94
C ILE A 43 -18.60 -0.66 2.04
N GLN A 44 -19.77 -0.20 2.48
CA GLN A 44 -20.50 -0.82 3.59
C GLN A 44 -20.98 -2.25 3.24
N PRO A 45 -21.66 -2.47 2.10
CA PRO A 45 -21.96 -3.82 1.63
C PRO A 45 -20.71 -4.68 1.44
N ALA A 46 -19.64 -4.12 0.86
CA ALA A 46 -18.40 -4.86 0.68
C ALA A 46 -17.83 -5.38 2.01
N PHE A 47 -17.81 -4.54 3.04
CA PHE A 47 -17.30 -4.90 4.36
C PHE A 47 -18.11 -6.04 4.99
N ILE A 48 -19.44 -6.00 4.87
CA ILE A 48 -20.34 -7.06 5.37
C ILE A 48 -20.02 -8.39 4.69
N GLU A 49 -19.85 -8.40 3.35
CA GLU A 49 -19.53 -9.64 2.64
C GLU A 49 -18.13 -10.16 2.98
N PHE A 50 -17.14 -9.29 3.16
CA PHE A 50 -15.83 -9.72 3.64
C PHE A 50 -15.88 -10.31 5.06
N GLN A 51 -16.72 -9.76 5.96
CA GLN A 51 -16.92 -10.33 7.29
C GLN A 51 -17.52 -11.74 7.23
N LYS A 52 -18.53 -11.96 6.40
CA LYS A 52 -19.08 -13.31 6.17
C LYS A 52 -18.03 -14.26 5.61
N ALA A 53 -17.20 -13.80 4.67
CA ALA A 53 -16.10 -14.60 4.13
C ALA A 53 -15.09 -14.98 5.23
N TYR A 54 -14.75 -14.03 6.10
CA TYR A 54 -13.83 -14.22 7.21
C TYR A 54 -14.38 -15.16 8.30
N GLU A 55 -15.67 -15.08 8.61
CA GLU A 55 -16.34 -15.99 9.55
C GLU A 55 -16.28 -17.45 9.08
N LEU A 56 -16.39 -17.67 7.76
CA LEU A 56 -16.33 -19.01 7.17
C LEU A 56 -14.90 -19.51 6.94
N ASN A 57 -13.96 -18.62 6.60
CA ASN A 57 -12.57 -18.98 6.38
C ASN A 57 -11.62 -17.89 6.92
N PRO A 58 -11.26 -17.93 8.22
CA PRO A 58 -10.46 -16.89 8.85
C PRO A 58 -8.98 -16.88 8.41
N GLU A 59 -8.52 -17.96 7.77
CA GLU A 59 -7.15 -18.11 7.25
C GLU A 59 -7.06 -17.79 5.75
N ASP A 60 -8.04 -17.07 5.19
CA ASP A 60 -7.96 -16.56 3.83
C ASP A 60 -7.18 -15.24 3.79
N LYS A 61 -5.95 -15.28 3.26
CA LYS A 61 -5.08 -14.11 3.16
C LYS A 61 -5.71 -12.95 2.37
N ASP A 62 -6.49 -13.25 1.33
CA ASP A 62 -7.06 -12.22 0.46
C ASP A 62 -8.23 -11.52 1.15
N VAL A 63 -9.03 -12.26 1.92
CA VAL A 63 -10.08 -11.71 2.80
C VAL A 63 -9.46 -10.87 3.93
N LEU A 64 -8.44 -11.39 4.61
CA LEU A 64 -7.72 -10.67 5.68
C LEU A 64 -7.17 -9.34 5.15
N ASN A 65 -6.50 -9.36 3.98
CA ASN A 65 -5.98 -8.15 3.35
C ASN A 65 -7.10 -7.17 2.93
N ALA A 66 -8.22 -7.67 2.39
CA ALA A 66 -9.36 -6.81 2.03
C ALA A 66 -9.98 -6.10 3.24
N ILE A 67 -10.17 -6.81 4.35
CA ILE A 67 -10.64 -6.23 5.62
C ILE A 67 -9.64 -5.20 6.15
N GLY A 68 -8.34 -5.53 6.13
CA GLY A 68 -7.27 -4.62 6.53
C GLY A 68 -7.27 -3.32 5.73
N ILE A 69 -7.50 -3.37 4.41
CA ILE A 69 -7.61 -2.19 3.55
C ILE A 69 -8.79 -1.30 3.97
N ILE A 70 -9.93 -1.88 4.36
CA ILE A 70 -11.09 -1.11 4.81
C ILE A 70 -10.79 -0.41 6.14
N TYR A 71 -10.18 -1.11 7.11
CA TYR A 71 -9.73 -0.47 8.35
C TYR A 71 -8.74 0.66 8.07
N LEU A 72 -7.82 0.47 7.13
CA LEU A 72 -6.80 1.45 6.76
C LEU A 72 -7.38 2.71 6.11
N LEU A 73 -8.24 2.55 5.11
CA LEU A 73 -8.65 3.65 4.23
C LEU A 73 -10.01 4.28 4.60
N LYS A 74 -10.85 3.56 5.33
CA LYS A 74 -12.24 3.98 5.59
C LYS A 74 -12.49 4.27 7.06
N PHE A 75 -11.90 3.48 7.94
CA PHE A 75 -11.99 3.70 9.37
C PHE A 75 -10.78 4.44 9.95
N GLU A 76 -9.68 4.51 9.19
CA GLU A 76 -8.39 5.06 9.64
C GLU A 76 -7.92 4.42 10.97
N ASP A 77 -8.31 3.17 11.21
CA ASP A 77 -7.92 2.37 12.37
C ASP A 77 -6.64 1.61 12.02
N PHE A 78 -5.52 2.33 12.04
CA PHE A 78 -4.21 1.78 11.66
C PHE A 78 -3.80 0.56 12.49
N PRO A 79 -4.03 0.51 13.82
CA PRO A 79 -3.74 -0.70 14.60
C PRO A 79 -4.52 -1.93 14.13
N LYS A 80 -5.82 -1.82 13.86
CA LYS A 80 -6.59 -2.96 13.32
C LYS A 80 -6.15 -3.32 11.90
N ALA A 81 -5.86 -2.34 11.05
CA ALA A 81 -5.35 -2.61 9.72
C ALA A 81 -4.04 -3.43 9.78
N MET A 82 -3.09 -3.03 10.64
CA MET A 82 -1.84 -3.75 10.86
C MET A 82 -2.05 -5.18 11.36
N ASP A 83 -3.01 -5.41 12.27
CA ASP A 83 -3.37 -6.74 12.76
C ASP A 83 -3.83 -7.65 11.60
N PHE A 84 -4.76 -7.17 10.76
CA PHE A 84 -5.25 -7.93 9.61
C PHE A 84 -4.16 -8.20 8.55
N PHE A 85 -3.30 -7.21 8.24
CA PHE A 85 -2.19 -7.45 7.32
C PHE A 85 -1.16 -8.43 7.89
N SER A 86 -0.89 -8.37 9.20
CA SER A 86 0.02 -9.31 9.87
C SER A 86 -0.53 -10.73 9.82
N LYS A 87 -1.83 -10.92 10.08
CA LYS A 87 -2.51 -12.22 9.91
C LYS A 87 -2.43 -12.73 8.48
N ALA A 88 -2.62 -11.87 7.48
CA ALA A 88 -2.47 -12.26 6.08
C ALA A 88 -1.04 -12.76 5.77
N LEU A 89 -0.03 -12.15 6.40
CA LEU A 89 1.38 -12.54 6.28
C LEU A 89 1.75 -13.79 7.10
N GLU A 90 0.98 -14.12 8.15
CA GLU A 90 1.10 -15.40 8.86
C GLU A 90 0.62 -16.56 7.98
N VAL A 91 -0.43 -16.35 7.19
CA VAL A 91 -0.96 -17.31 6.21
C VAL A 91 -0.03 -17.44 5.01
N ASP A 92 0.43 -16.33 4.43
CA ASP A 92 1.34 -16.30 3.29
C ASP A 92 2.45 -15.26 3.49
N ARG A 93 3.64 -15.76 3.80
CA ARG A 93 4.83 -14.94 4.10
C ARG A 93 5.38 -14.19 2.90
N ASP A 94 4.99 -14.55 1.67
CA ASP A 94 5.45 -13.90 0.44
C ASP A 94 4.41 -12.94 -0.15
N PHE A 95 3.37 -12.61 0.63
CA PHE A 95 2.26 -11.79 0.19
C PHE A 95 2.62 -10.29 0.09
N SER A 96 3.13 -9.92 -1.08
CA SER A 96 3.63 -8.58 -1.39
C SER A 96 2.61 -7.47 -1.17
N GLU A 97 1.36 -7.69 -1.53
CA GLU A 97 0.27 -6.74 -1.33
C GLU A 97 0.07 -6.42 0.16
N ALA A 98 0.11 -7.45 1.03
CA ALA A 98 -0.02 -7.25 2.48
C ALA A 98 1.18 -6.50 3.06
N TYR A 99 2.41 -6.79 2.61
CA TYR A 99 3.58 -6.00 3.00
C TYR A 99 3.50 -4.54 2.55
N ASN A 100 3.04 -4.26 1.33
CA ASN A 100 2.82 -2.90 0.85
C ASN A 100 1.80 -2.17 1.73
N ASN A 101 0.68 -2.81 2.04
CA ASN A 101 -0.39 -2.20 2.83
C ASN A 101 0.02 -2.01 4.31
N LEU A 102 0.78 -2.95 4.86
CA LEU A 102 1.38 -2.83 6.19
C LEU A 102 2.36 -1.66 6.25
N GLY A 103 3.20 -1.50 5.22
CA GLY A 103 4.08 -0.34 5.08
C GLY A 103 3.33 0.98 5.07
N PHE A 104 2.20 1.04 4.36
CA PHE A 104 1.34 2.23 4.34
C PHE A 104 0.68 2.51 5.69
N ALA A 105 0.24 1.48 6.40
CA ALA A 105 -0.29 1.63 7.76
C ALA A 105 0.78 2.17 8.73
N TYR A 106 2.02 1.69 8.63
CA TYR A 106 3.13 2.18 9.43
C TYR A 106 3.46 3.64 9.11
N GLU A 107 3.51 4.00 7.83
CA GLU A 107 3.72 5.38 7.38
C GLU A 107 2.66 6.32 7.96
N LYS A 108 1.38 5.95 7.89
CA LYS A 108 0.27 6.74 8.48
C LYS A 108 0.33 6.87 9.99
N SER A 109 0.99 5.92 10.66
CA SER A 109 1.23 5.94 12.10
C SER A 109 2.56 6.61 12.49
N GLY A 110 3.29 7.20 11.54
CA GLY A 110 4.60 7.84 11.79
C GLY A 110 5.76 6.86 12.04
N ARG A 111 5.53 5.55 11.80
CA ARG A 111 6.49 4.46 12.02
C ARG A 111 7.31 4.21 10.75
N PHE A 112 8.15 5.20 10.39
CA PHE A 112 8.78 5.25 9.07
C PHE A 112 9.77 4.12 8.80
N GLU A 113 10.56 3.69 9.79
CA GLU A 113 11.51 2.59 9.59
C GLU A 113 10.79 1.26 9.38
N GLU A 114 9.71 0.98 10.11
CA GLU A 114 8.89 -0.22 9.85
C GLU A 114 8.16 -0.14 8.50
N ALA A 115 7.79 1.06 8.06
CA ALA A 115 7.23 1.29 6.72
C ALA A 115 8.25 0.94 5.63
N ILE A 116 9.47 1.45 5.75
CA ILE A 116 10.60 1.16 4.84
C ILE A 116 10.83 -0.35 4.74
N ASP A 117 10.94 -1.02 5.89
CA ASP A 117 11.19 -2.46 5.93
C ASP A 117 10.08 -3.27 5.26
N SER A 118 8.82 -2.87 5.47
CA SER A 118 7.65 -3.51 4.86
C SER A 118 7.62 -3.31 3.35
N TYR A 119 7.85 -2.08 2.85
CA TYR A 119 7.91 -1.84 1.41
C TYR A 119 9.06 -2.60 0.74
N LYS A 120 10.23 -2.69 1.38
CA LYS A 120 11.35 -3.49 0.86
C LYS A 120 11.02 -4.98 0.78
N LYS A 121 10.30 -5.52 1.77
CA LYS A 121 9.79 -6.91 1.73
C LYS A 121 8.75 -7.12 0.63
N ALA A 122 7.87 -6.16 0.34
CA ALA A 122 6.99 -6.24 -0.82
C ALA A 122 7.77 -6.27 -2.14
N LEU A 123 8.83 -5.46 -2.24
CA LEU A 123 9.62 -5.31 -3.46
C LEU A 123 10.62 -6.45 -3.70
N SER A 124 11.00 -7.23 -2.68
CA SER A 124 11.88 -8.41 -2.83
C SER A 124 11.23 -9.52 -3.66
N ASN A 125 9.89 -9.56 -3.73
CA ASN A 125 9.17 -10.46 -4.61
C ASN A 125 9.14 -9.92 -6.06
N LEU A 126 9.91 -10.57 -6.94
CA LEU A 126 9.98 -10.21 -8.36
C LEU A 126 8.66 -10.44 -9.13
N LEU A 127 7.75 -11.26 -8.59
CA LEU A 127 6.43 -11.54 -9.15
C LEU A 127 5.33 -10.62 -8.59
N TYR A 128 5.67 -9.67 -7.72
CA TYR A 128 4.71 -8.67 -7.27
C TYR A 128 4.13 -7.94 -8.48
N ARG A 129 2.79 -7.98 -8.61
CA ARG A 129 2.06 -7.49 -9.80
C ARG A 129 1.95 -5.97 -9.88
N THR A 130 2.02 -5.29 -8.74
CA THR A 130 1.87 -3.83 -8.65
C THR A 130 3.01 -3.18 -7.85
N PRO A 131 4.28 -3.43 -8.22
CA PRO A 131 5.45 -2.95 -7.48
C PRO A 131 5.57 -1.42 -7.48
N GLU A 132 4.98 -0.75 -8.47
CA GLU A 132 4.98 0.70 -8.62
C GLU A 132 4.40 1.41 -7.38
N LYS A 133 3.40 0.82 -6.72
CA LYS A 133 2.82 1.37 -5.48
C LYS A 133 3.83 1.37 -4.33
N ALA A 134 4.55 0.26 -4.17
CA ALA A 134 5.55 0.11 -3.11
C ALA A 134 6.78 0.98 -3.40
N TYR A 135 7.23 1.06 -4.65
CA TYR A 135 8.33 1.95 -5.04
C TYR A 135 8.02 3.42 -4.77
N ASN A 136 6.84 3.91 -5.19
CA ASN A 136 6.44 5.29 -4.97
C ASN A 136 6.37 5.63 -3.48
N SER A 137 5.76 4.75 -2.67
CA SER A 137 5.69 4.97 -1.23
C SER A 137 7.05 4.90 -0.56
N LEU A 138 7.90 3.94 -0.92
CA LEU A 138 9.25 3.83 -0.37
C LEU A 138 10.12 5.06 -0.71
N GLY A 139 10.08 5.50 -1.98
CA GLY A 139 10.79 6.70 -2.42
C GLY A 139 10.31 7.96 -1.71
N ARG A 140 8.99 8.11 -1.54
CA ARG A 140 8.38 9.21 -0.77
C ARG A 140 8.83 9.18 0.68
N VAL A 141 8.78 8.03 1.35
CA VAL A 141 9.19 7.90 2.76
C VAL A 141 10.67 8.25 2.92
N TYR A 142 11.56 7.75 2.06
CA TYR A 142 12.98 8.13 2.11
C TYR A 142 13.18 9.63 1.91
N TYR A 143 12.49 10.24 0.93
CA TYR A 143 12.57 11.69 0.70
C TYR A 143 12.12 12.49 1.92
N ARG A 144 10.97 12.14 2.53
CA ARG A 144 10.46 12.82 3.74
C ARG A 144 11.39 12.67 4.95
N PHE A 145 12.12 11.56 5.01
CA PHE A 145 13.11 11.30 6.05
C PHE A 145 14.48 11.94 5.78
N GLY A 146 14.62 12.69 4.68
CA GLY A 146 15.88 13.35 4.28
C GLY A 146 16.93 12.40 3.68
N ARG A 147 16.55 11.14 3.43
CA ARG A 147 17.40 10.08 2.86
C ARG A 147 17.35 10.14 1.33
N TYR A 148 17.83 11.26 0.79
CA TYR A 148 17.65 11.59 -0.64
C TYR A 148 18.41 10.64 -1.58
N ASP A 149 19.57 10.13 -1.17
CA ASP A 149 20.32 9.18 -2.01
C ASP A 149 19.57 7.84 -2.11
N GLU A 150 19.04 7.32 -1.01
CA GLU A 150 18.21 6.11 -1.04
C GLU A 150 16.89 6.34 -1.81
N ALA A 151 16.28 7.52 -1.70
CA ALA A 151 15.11 7.87 -2.50
C ALA A 151 15.43 7.89 -4.01
N ILE A 152 16.59 8.42 -4.40
CA ILE A 152 17.06 8.40 -5.79
C ILE A 152 17.26 6.96 -6.28
N ASP A 153 17.93 6.13 -5.48
CA ASP A 153 18.20 4.74 -5.83
C ASP A 153 16.89 3.96 -6.02
N VAL A 154 15.93 4.10 -5.10
CA VAL A 154 14.61 3.47 -5.20
C VAL A 154 13.86 3.90 -6.46
N ASN A 155 13.87 5.19 -6.80
CA ASN A 155 13.21 5.66 -8.02
C ASN A 155 13.90 5.16 -9.30
N LYS A 156 15.23 5.04 -9.29
CA LYS A 156 15.97 4.43 -10.42
C LYS A 156 15.67 2.94 -10.57
N GLU A 157 15.61 2.20 -9.47
CA GLU A 157 15.21 0.78 -9.50
C GLU A 157 13.76 0.60 -9.97
N ALA A 158 12.85 1.51 -9.56
CA ALA A 158 11.48 1.53 -10.06
C ALA A 158 11.43 1.66 -11.58
N LEU A 159 12.21 2.58 -12.16
CA LEU A 159 12.29 2.79 -13.61
C LEU A 159 12.94 1.63 -14.37
N LYS A 160 13.75 0.78 -13.71
CA LYS A 160 14.24 -0.47 -14.33
C LYS A 160 13.15 -1.52 -14.43
N ARG A 161 12.21 -1.54 -13.47
CA ARG A 161 11.13 -2.54 -13.40
C ARG A 161 9.86 -2.08 -14.13
N VAL A 162 9.59 -0.77 -14.12
CA VAL A 162 8.41 -0.13 -14.72
C VAL A 162 8.89 1.14 -15.42
N SER A 163 9.29 1.02 -16.69
CA SER A 163 10.04 2.05 -17.42
C SER A 163 9.29 3.36 -17.66
N ASP A 164 7.96 3.31 -17.69
CA ASP A 164 7.07 4.44 -17.92
C ASP A 164 6.45 4.99 -16.62
N PHE A 165 6.98 4.61 -15.46
CA PHE A 165 6.46 5.06 -14.17
C PHE A 165 6.80 6.53 -13.87
N TYR A 166 5.98 7.44 -14.40
CA TYR A 166 6.18 8.89 -14.33
C TYR A 166 6.27 9.44 -12.90
N TYR A 167 5.63 8.80 -11.91
CA TYR A 167 5.79 9.17 -10.49
C TYR A 167 7.23 9.07 -9.99
N SER A 168 8.04 8.15 -10.53
CA SER A 168 9.45 8.07 -10.15
C SER A 168 10.26 9.24 -10.66
N TYR A 169 9.90 9.83 -11.79
CA TYR A 169 10.53 11.05 -12.27
C TYR A 169 10.14 12.27 -11.42
N TYR A 170 8.90 12.35 -10.94
CA TYR A 170 8.52 13.34 -9.93
C TYR A 170 9.33 13.20 -8.65
N GLY A 171 9.48 11.97 -8.13
CA GLY A 171 10.32 11.68 -6.96
C GLY A 171 11.79 12.08 -7.16
N LEU A 172 12.37 11.76 -8.33
CA LEU A 172 13.72 12.18 -8.69
C LEU A 172 13.87 13.70 -8.76
N ALA A 173 12.89 14.40 -9.33
CA ALA A 173 12.90 15.86 -9.41
C ALA A 173 12.99 16.50 -8.02
N LEU A 174 12.15 16.05 -7.07
CA LEU A 174 12.22 16.51 -5.68
C LEU A 174 13.58 16.21 -5.04
N CYS A 175 14.09 14.99 -5.18
CA CYS A 175 15.36 14.60 -4.56
C CYS A 175 16.54 15.39 -5.13
N TYR A 176 16.59 15.60 -6.44
CA TYR A 176 17.64 16.39 -7.07
C TYR A 176 17.54 17.87 -6.68
N ASN A 177 16.34 18.42 -6.59
CA ASN A 177 16.13 19.79 -6.12
C ASN A 177 16.62 19.96 -4.68
N ALA A 178 16.26 19.05 -3.78
CA ALA A 178 16.72 19.06 -2.38
C ALA A 178 18.24 18.94 -2.24
N LYS A 179 18.91 18.30 -3.21
CA LYS A 179 20.38 18.21 -3.29
C LYS A 179 21.06 19.36 -4.05
N GLY A 180 20.30 20.37 -4.51
CA GLY A 180 20.81 21.51 -5.29
C GLY A 180 21.23 21.16 -6.72
N LYS A 181 20.83 19.99 -7.23
CA LYS A 181 21.11 19.52 -8.60
C LYS A 181 20.02 19.98 -9.55
N TYR A 182 19.89 21.28 -9.75
CA TYR A 182 18.75 21.88 -10.46
C TYR A 182 18.59 21.42 -11.91
N GLY A 183 19.69 21.19 -12.63
CA GLY A 183 19.62 20.67 -14.01
C GLY A 183 19.07 19.24 -14.09
N ASP A 184 19.48 18.39 -13.14
CA ASP A 184 18.95 17.01 -13.04
C ASP A 184 17.47 17.04 -12.63
N ALA A 185 17.08 17.95 -11.74
CA ALA A 185 15.69 18.15 -11.32
C ALA A 185 14.80 18.61 -12.50
N ALA A 186 15.26 19.58 -13.28
CA ALA A 186 14.55 20.08 -14.47
C ALA A 186 14.38 18.99 -15.54
N THR A 187 15.42 18.18 -15.75
CA THR A 187 15.36 17.02 -16.63
C THR A 187 14.33 16.00 -16.13
N ALA A 188 14.37 15.66 -14.84
CA ALA A 188 13.46 14.69 -14.25
C ALA A 188 11.99 15.16 -14.32
N ILE A 189 11.67 16.41 -13.99
CA ILE A 189 10.28 16.89 -14.05
C ILE A 189 9.75 16.98 -15.48
N THR A 190 10.63 17.22 -16.45
CA THR A 190 10.27 17.21 -17.88
C THR A 190 9.88 15.81 -18.31
N MET A 191 10.70 14.80 -17.97
CA MET A 191 10.35 13.39 -18.21
C MET A 191 9.05 12.97 -17.52
N ALA A 192 8.81 13.46 -16.31
CA ALA A 192 7.56 13.19 -15.60
C ALA A 192 6.34 13.70 -16.38
N ILE A 193 6.39 14.96 -16.86
CA ILE A 193 5.30 15.59 -17.62
C ILE A 193 5.10 14.94 -18.99
N GLU A 194 6.18 14.51 -19.64
CA GLU A 194 6.11 13.81 -20.93
C GLU A 194 5.38 12.47 -20.82
N LEU A 195 5.66 11.70 -19.76
CA LEU A 195 5.09 10.38 -19.53
C LEU A 195 3.73 10.42 -18.82
N ASP A 196 3.41 11.49 -18.09
CA ASP A 196 2.13 11.61 -17.38
C ASP A 196 0.95 11.61 -18.36
N PRO A 197 0.01 10.65 -18.28
CA PRO A 197 -1.14 10.57 -19.17
C PRO A 197 -2.06 11.80 -19.13
N LEU A 198 -2.04 12.58 -18.04
CA LEU A 198 -2.82 13.81 -17.88
C LEU A 198 -2.23 14.97 -18.70
N TYR A 199 -0.90 15.06 -18.76
CA TYR A 199 -0.20 16.18 -19.36
C TYR A 199 0.34 15.87 -20.76
N LYS A 200 0.84 14.65 -21.01
CA LYS A 200 1.35 14.20 -22.32
C LYS A 200 2.35 15.20 -22.93
N GLY A 201 3.26 15.72 -22.11
CA GLY A 201 4.25 16.72 -22.51
C GLY A 201 3.76 18.18 -22.48
N ASP A 202 2.47 18.44 -22.23
CA ASP A 202 1.94 19.80 -22.12
C ASP A 202 2.36 20.47 -20.79
N LYS A 203 3.53 21.11 -20.81
CA LYS A 203 4.09 21.86 -19.67
C LYS A 203 3.15 22.97 -19.19
N GLY A 204 2.42 23.63 -20.10
CA GLY A 204 1.50 24.71 -19.75
C GLY A 204 0.32 24.21 -18.92
N ARG A 205 -0.27 23.08 -19.37
CA ARG A 205 -1.31 22.37 -18.63
C ARG A 205 -0.82 21.88 -17.27
N ALA A 206 0.37 21.27 -17.22
CA ALA A 206 0.96 20.81 -15.97
C ALA A 206 1.12 21.95 -14.95
N ILE A 207 1.66 23.09 -15.38
CA ILE A 207 1.80 24.28 -14.52
C ILE A 207 0.44 24.79 -14.03
N SER A 208 -0.56 24.86 -14.92
CA SER A 208 -1.91 25.31 -14.55
C SER A 208 -2.55 24.40 -13.52
N ASP A 209 -2.49 23.08 -13.73
CA ASP A 209 -3.05 22.08 -12.82
C ASP A 209 -2.33 22.09 -11.46
N LEU A 210 -0.99 22.12 -11.45
CA LEU A 210 -0.21 22.24 -10.22
C LEU A 210 -0.58 23.49 -9.42
N LYS A 211 -0.78 24.64 -10.09
CA LYS A 211 -1.24 25.87 -9.43
C LYS A 211 -2.63 25.72 -8.83
N GLU A 212 -3.56 25.06 -9.51
CA GLU A 212 -4.90 24.80 -8.97
C GLU A 212 -4.85 23.86 -7.76
N ARG A 213 -4.09 22.76 -7.87
CA ARG A 213 -3.90 21.78 -6.79
C ARG A 213 -3.27 22.43 -5.57
N LYS A 214 -2.31 23.33 -5.76
CA LYS A 214 -1.69 24.10 -4.67
C LYS A 214 -2.72 24.85 -3.81
N LEU A 215 -3.81 25.35 -4.40
CA LEU A 215 -4.85 26.09 -3.66
C LEU A 215 -5.59 25.22 -2.64
N LYS A 216 -5.60 23.90 -2.84
CA LYS A 216 -6.33 22.91 -2.02
C LYS A 216 -5.36 22.08 -1.15
N ALA A 217 -4.11 21.95 -1.57
CA ALA A 217 -3.08 21.19 -0.90
C ALA A 217 -2.68 21.79 0.46
N LYS A 218 -2.21 20.94 1.38
CA LYS A 218 -1.70 21.33 2.69
C LYS A 218 -0.49 20.50 3.07
N GLY A 219 0.36 21.04 3.94
CA GLY A 219 1.48 20.31 4.52
C GLY A 219 2.48 19.86 3.46
N ASP A 220 2.77 18.57 3.43
CA ASP A 220 3.78 18.01 2.54
C ASP A 220 3.40 18.05 1.05
N GLU A 221 2.12 17.90 0.71
CA GLU A 221 1.69 18.01 -0.69
C GLU A 221 1.90 19.43 -1.23
N GLU A 222 1.61 20.44 -0.41
CA GLU A 222 1.81 21.83 -0.79
C GLU A 222 3.30 22.13 -1.03
N LYS A 223 4.19 21.59 -0.19
CA LYS A 223 5.64 21.70 -0.36
C LYS A 223 6.12 21.06 -1.66
N ASP A 224 5.70 19.82 -1.93
CA ASP A 224 6.08 19.15 -3.19
C ASP A 224 5.62 19.94 -4.41
N ILE A 225 4.39 20.45 -4.40
CA ILE A 225 3.86 21.27 -5.51
C ILE A 225 4.65 22.57 -5.67
N ASN A 226 5.07 23.21 -4.58
CA ASN A 226 5.92 24.39 -4.64
C ASN A 226 7.27 24.08 -5.28
N ASP A 227 7.90 22.98 -4.88
CA ASP A 227 9.18 22.54 -5.45
C ASP A 227 9.02 22.23 -6.94
N TYR A 228 7.97 21.52 -7.35
CA TYR A 228 7.67 21.27 -8.77
C TYR A 228 7.53 22.57 -9.57
N LEU A 229 6.76 23.54 -9.05
CA LEU A 229 6.56 24.83 -9.71
C LEU A 229 7.85 25.66 -9.75
N GLU A 230 8.75 25.50 -8.79
CA GLU A 230 10.07 26.13 -8.81
C GLU A 230 10.99 25.49 -9.84
N ILE A 231 11.10 24.16 -9.84
CA ILE A 231 11.92 23.40 -10.79
C ILE A 231 11.51 23.73 -12.23
N LEU A 232 10.21 23.88 -12.50
CA LEU A 232 9.68 24.18 -13.84
C LEU A 232 10.07 25.56 -14.39
N LYS A 233 10.66 26.44 -13.57
CA LYS A 233 11.18 27.75 -14.01
C LYS A 233 12.57 27.67 -14.61
N TYR A 234 13.34 26.64 -14.27
CA TYR A 234 14.62 26.33 -14.89
C TYR A 234 14.39 25.66 -16.25
#